data_AF-A0AAD0Y0X2-F1
#
_entry.id   AF-A0AAD0Y0X2-F1
#
_cell.length_a   1.000
_cell.length_b   1.000
_cell.length_c   1.000
_cell.angle_alpha   90.00
_cell.angle_beta   90.00
_cell.angle_gamma   90.00
#
_symmetry.space_group_name_H-M   'P 1'
#
loop_
_entity.id
_entity.type
_entity.pdbx_description
1 polymer ?
#
loop_
_entity_poly.entity_id
_entity_poly.type
_entity_poly.pdbx_seq_one_letter_code
_entity_poly.pdbx_strand_id
1 'polypeptide(L)'
;MTFSTLADVRSQIDSIDSELVSLIAQRAECVQAAAAFKTDHAAVRAPERVQQVIDRVREKAAAAGLPEVIIEKVYRSMIDAFIEYELEQHNQLQRQNR
;
A
#
# COMPACT_ATOMS: atom_id res chain seq x y z
N MET A 1 26.01 -2.06 -1.14
CA MET A 1 26.21 -0.59 -1.10
C MET A 1 27.25 -0.30 -0.02
N THR A 2 28.20 0.60 -0.29
CA THR A 2 29.20 1.04 0.69
C THR A 2 28.96 2.51 0.99
N PHE A 3 28.87 2.87 2.26
CA PHE A 3 28.62 4.23 2.72
C PHE A 3 29.81 4.71 3.56
N SER A 4 30.18 5.99 3.42
CA SER A 4 31.33 6.56 4.16
C SER A 4 30.88 7.38 5.36
N THR A 5 29.66 7.93 5.31
CA THR A 5 29.09 8.73 6.39
C THR A 5 27.62 8.38 6.66
N LEU A 6 27.12 8.77 7.84
CA LEU A 6 25.69 8.70 8.15
C LEU A 6 24.86 9.60 7.20
N ALA A 7 25.44 10.70 6.72
CA ALA A 7 24.77 11.57 5.77
C ALA A 7 24.54 10.85 4.42
N ASP A 8 25.51 10.06 3.96
CA ASP A 8 25.39 9.26 2.74
C ASP A 8 24.24 8.25 2.85
N VAL A 9 24.14 7.57 4.01
CA VAL A 9 23.07 6.61 4.28
C VAL A 9 21.71 7.31 4.26
N ARG A 10 21.58 8.47 4.92
CA ARG A 10 20.33 9.23 4.95
C ARG A 10 19.92 9.71 3.56
N SER A 11 20.87 10.25 2.79
CA SER A 11 20.60 10.67 1.42
C SER A 11 20.13 9.51 0.54
N GLN A 12 20.68 8.31 0.73
CA GLN A 12 20.22 7.11 0.02
C GLN A 12 18.81 6.70 0.45
N ILE A 13 18.49 6.80 1.75
CA ILE A 13 17.13 6.54 2.25
C ILE A 13 16.14 7.55 1.67
N ASP A 14 16.46 8.85 1.69
CA ASP A 14 15.60 9.91 1.15
C ASP A 14 15.29 9.68 -0.34
N SER A 15 16.28 9.20 -1.11
CA SER A 15 16.07 8.80 -2.51
C SER A 15 15.11 7.63 -2.64
N ILE A 16 15.28 6.58 -1.82
CA ILE A 16 14.40 5.41 -1.81
C ILE A 16 12.98 5.82 -1.41
N ASP A 17 12.83 6.67 -0.40
CA ASP A 17 11.54 7.15 0.07
C ASP A 17 10.81 7.95 -1.01
N SER A 18 11.54 8.74 -1.80
CA SER A 18 10.99 9.45 -2.96
C SER A 18 10.43 8.49 -4.02
N GLU A 19 11.16 7.41 -4.31
CA GLU A 19 10.69 6.36 -5.22
C GLU A 19 9.49 5.59 -4.65
N LEU A 20 9.50 5.26 -3.35
CA LEU A 20 8.40 4.61 -2.67
C LEU A 20 7.12 5.45 -2.74
N VAL A 21 7.20 6.76 -2.52
CA VAL A 21 6.05 7.67 -2.64
C VAL A 21 5.48 7.63 -4.06
N SER A 22 6.34 7.68 -5.08
CA SER A 22 5.89 7.58 -6.47
C SER A 22 5.18 6.25 -6.77
N LEU A 23 5.72 5.13 -6.28
CA LEU A 23 5.12 3.81 -6.46
C LEU A 23 3.79 3.66 -5.70
N ILE A 24 3.70 4.23 -4.50
CA ILE A 24 2.45 4.23 -3.71
C ILE A 24 1.39 5.09 -4.40
N ALA A 25 1.77 6.22 -5.00
CA ALA A 25 0.84 7.04 -5.79
C ALA A 25 0.30 6.26 -7.01
N GLN A 26 1.17 5.58 -7.77
CA GLN A 26 0.73 4.72 -8.87
C GLN A 26 -0.18 3.57 -8.39
N ARG A 27 0.12 3.00 -7.22
CA ARG A 27 -0.74 2.00 -6.59
C ARG A 27 -2.10 2.60 -6.24
N ALA A 28 -2.16 3.85 -5.76
CA ALA A 28 -3.39 4.55 -5.45
C ALA A 28 -4.30 4.70 -6.68
N GLU A 29 -3.73 5.04 -7.84
CA GLU A 29 -4.47 5.11 -9.10
C GLU A 29 -5.12 3.77 -9.46
N CYS A 30 -4.40 2.66 -9.25
CA CYS A 30 -4.94 1.31 -9.46
C CYS A 30 -6.06 0.98 -8.48
N VAL A 31 -5.95 1.39 -7.22
CA VAL A 31 -7.00 1.21 -6.21
C VAL A 31 -8.25 2.02 -6.61
N GLN A 32 -8.08 3.27 -7.03
CA GLN A 32 -9.17 4.13 -7.50
C GLN A 32 -9.86 3.55 -8.73
N ALA A 33 -9.10 3.05 -9.70
CA ALA A 33 -9.65 2.36 -10.86
C ALA A 33 -10.42 1.10 -10.45
N ALA A 34 -9.90 0.33 -9.49
CA ALA A 34 -10.59 -0.85 -8.96
C ALA A 34 -11.89 -0.49 -8.21
N ALA A 35 -11.92 0.67 -7.53
CA ALA A 35 -13.10 1.16 -6.82
C ALA A 35 -14.31 1.35 -7.73
N ALA A 36 -14.10 1.72 -9.00
CA ALA A 36 -15.19 1.87 -9.99
C ALA A 36 -15.94 0.55 -10.26
N PHE A 37 -15.36 -0.60 -9.94
CA PHE A 37 -15.98 -1.92 -10.09
C PHE A 37 -16.59 -2.46 -8.80
N LYS A 38 -16.42 -1.77 -7.66
CA LYS A 38 -16.93 -2.19 -6.35
C LYS A 38 -18.28 -1.53 -6.10
N THR A 39 -19.33 -2.32 -5.94
CA THR A 39 -20.70 -1.82 -5.75
C THR A 39 -21.12 -1.74 -4.28
N ASP A 40 -20.39 -2.38 -3.36
CA ASP A 40 -20.72 -2.39 -1.92
C ASP A 40 -19.46 -2.31 -1.02
N HIS A 41 -19.69 -2.01 0.28
CA HIS A 41 -18.63 -1.88 1.28
C HIS A 41 -17.89 -3.20 1.58
N ALA A 42 -18.51 -4.37 1.34
CA ALA A 42 -17.87 -5.66 1.57
C ALA A 42 -16.82 -5.94 0.47
N ALA A 43 -17.11 -5.53 -0.77
CA ALA A 43 -16.20 -5.54 -1.89
C ALA A 43 -15.01 -4.58 -1.71
N VAL A 44 -15.17 -3.51 -0.91
CA VAL A 44 -14.06 -2.60 -0.55
C VAL A 44 -13.03 -3.28 0.35
N ARG A 45 -13.47 -4.05 1.35
CA ARG A 45 -12.56 -4.69 2.32
C ARG A 45 -11.86 -5.94 1.76
N ALA A 46 -12.53 -6.70 0.89
CA ALA A 46 -11.99 -7.84 0.15
C ALA A 46 -10.91 -8.68 0.91
N PRO A 47 -11.25 -9.28 2.07
CA PRO A 47 -10.27 -9.87 2.99
C PRO A 47 -9.42 -10.99 2.34
N GLU A 48 -10.01 -11.81 1.48
CA GLU A 48 -9.28 -12.83 0.72
C GLU A 48 -8.21 -12.20 -0.20
N ARG A 49 -8.55 -11.09 -0.86
CA ARG A 49 -7.62 -10.39 -1.73
C ARG A 49 -6.46 -9.78 -0.94
N VAL A 50 -6.75 -9.21 0.24
CA VAL A 50 -5.73 -8.68 1.15
C VAL A 50 -4.74 -9.80 1.52
N GLN A 51 -5.25 -10.96 1.95
CA GLN A 51 -4.38 -12.07 2.34
C GLN A 51 -3.50 -12.54 1.18
N GLN A 52 -4.04 -12.67 -0.03
CA GLN A 52 -3.25 -13.00 -1.24
C GLN A 52 -2.13 -11.99 -1.52
N VAL A 53 -2.37 -10.69 -1.29
CA VAL A 53 -1.31 -9.68 -1.44
C VAL A 53 -0.23 -9.90 -0.37
N ILE A 54 -0.62 -10.11 0.88
CA ILE A 54 0.29 -10.35 2.00
C ILE A 54 1.17 -11.57 1.75
N ASP A 55 0.59 -12.70 1.37
CA ASP A 55 1.34 -13.93 1.10
C ASP A 55 2.40 -13.70 0.00
N ARG A 56 1.99 -13.04 -1.10
CA ARG A 56 2.89 -12.75 -2.22
C ARG A 56 4.05 -11.82 -1.83
N VAL A 57 3.82 -10.82 -0.98
CA VAL A 57 4.89 -9.89 -0.59
C VAL A 57 5.81 -10.50 0.45
N ARG A 58 5.32 -11.42 1.29
CA ARG A 58 6.14 -12.22 2.20
C ARG A 58 7.10 -13.11 1.43
N GLU A 59 6.62 -13.83 0.41
CA GLU A 59 7.48 -14.63 -0.47
C GLU A 59 8.57 -13.78 -1.13
N LYS A 60 8.21 -12.60 -1.66
CA LYS A 60 9.16 -11.66 -2.25
C LYS A 60 10.18 -11.13 -1.25
N ALA A 61 9.75 -10.81 -0.03
CA ALA A 61 10.64 -10.32 1.02
C ALA A 61 11.64 -11.41 1.44
N ALA A 62 11.18 -12.64 1.63
CA ALA A 62 12.03 -13.78 1.93
C ALA A 62 13.11 -13.97 0.85
N ALA A 63 12.71 -13.93 -0.43
CA ALA A 63 13.65 -14.03 -1.55
C ALA A 63 14.66 -12.87 -1.61
N ALA A 64 14.30 -11.69 -1.12
CA ALA A 64 15.16 -10.51 -1.06
C ALA A 64 15.98 -10.40 0.24
N GLY A 65 15.86 -11.36 1.16
CA GLY A 65 16.53 -11.33 2.47
C GLY A 65 15.94 -10.34 3.48
N LEU A 66 14.73 -9.82 3.22
CA LEU A 66 14.00 -8.97 4.15
C LEU A 66 13.13 -9.84 5.08
N PRO A 67 13.19 -9.66 6.41
CA PRO A 67 12.31 -10.37 7.34
C PRO A 67 10.83 -10.17 7.00
N GLU A 68 10.09 -11.28 6.84
CA GLU A 68 8.67 -11.26 6.44
C GLU A 68 7.78 -10.42 7.36
N VAL A 69 8.11 -10.38 8.65
CA VAL A 69 7.38 -9.58 9.64
C VAL A 69 7.41 -8.07 9.34
N ILE A 70 8.48 -7.58 8.70
CA ILE A 70 8.61 -6.17 8.35
C ILE A 70 7.68 -5.87 7.16
N ILE A 71 7.78 -6.65 6.08
CA ILE A 71 6.99 -6.39 4.87
C ILE A 71 5.48 -6.56 5.13
N GLU A 72 5.11 -7.54 5.95
CA GLU A 72 3.70 -7.80 6.27
C GLU A 72 3.10 -6.58 6.99
N LYS A 73 3.78 -6.03 7.99
CA LYS A 73 3.31 -4.84 8.71
C LYS A 73 3.16 -3.64 7.79
N VAL A 74 4.15 -3.37 6.95
CA VAL A 74 4.12 -2.26 5.98
C VAL A 74 2.92 -2.40 5.03
N TYR A 75 2.72 -3.58 4.45
CA TYR A 75 1.64 -3.80 3.50
C TYR A 75 0.26 -3.78 4.14
N ARG A 76 0.09 -4.32 5.36
CA ARG A 76 -1.19 -4.24 6.08
C ARG A 76 -1.56 -2.79 6.35
N SER A 77 -0.65 -2.01 6.93
CA SER A 77 -0.89 -0.58 7.19
C SER A 77 -1.19 0.22 5.91
N MET A 78 -0.47 -0.05 4.82
CA MET A 78 -0.74 0.60 3.54
C MET A 78 -2.13 0.22 2.99
N ILE A 79 -2.50 -1.06 3.04
CA ILE A 79 -3.81 -1.53 2.55
C ILE A 79 -4.95 -0.94 3.39
N ASP A 80 -4.80 -0.95 4.71
CA ASP A 80 -5.80 -0.40 5.64
C ASP A 80 -6.04 1.09 5.36
N ALA A 81 -4.96 1.88 5.17
CA ALA A 81 -5.07 3.29 4.81
C ALA A 81 -5.83 3.53 3.49
N PHE A 82 -5.62 2.67 2.48
CA PHE A 82 -6.38 2.76 1.23
C PHE A 82 -7.85 2.39 1.41
N ILE A 83 -8.16 1.36 2.21
CA ILE A 83 -9.53 0.97 2.51
C ILE A 83 -10.26 2.09 3.25
N GLU A 84 -9.64 2.68 4.26
CA GLU A 84 -10.20 3.81 5.01
C GLU A 84 -10.51 4.98 4.07
N TYR A 85 -9.55 5.36 3.22
CA TYR A 85 -9.76 6.40 2.22
C TYR A 85 -10.90 6.07 1.25
N GLU A 86 -10.96 4.85 0.70
CA GLU A 86 -12.05 4.42 -0.21
C GLU A 86 -13.44 4.50 0.47
N LEU A 87 -13.52 4.10 1.74
CA LEU A 87 -14.76 4.13 2.51
C LEU A 87 -15.24 5.57 2.77
N GLU A 88 -14.33 6.49 3.08
CA GLU A 88 -14.64 7.91 3.24
C GLU A 88 -15.18 8.50 1.93
N GLN A 89 -14.54 8.21 0.80
CA GLN A 89 -14.98 8.71 -0.51
C GLN A 89 -16.36 8.16 -0.90
N HIS A 90 -16.63 6.88 -0.66
CA HIS A 90 -17.95 6.28 -0.90
C HIS A 90 -19.05 6.94 -0.05
N ASN A 91 -18.76 7.20 1.23
CA ASN A 91 -19.70 7.86 2.13
C ASN A 91 -20.02 9.29 1.69
N GLN A 92 -19.03 10.04 1.18
CA GLN A 92 -19.24 11.39 0.65
C GLN A 92 -20.12 11.37 -0.60
N LEU A 93 -19.87 10.46 -1.55
CA LEU A 93 -20.66 10.31 -2.77
C LEU A 93 -22.12 9.93 -2.47
N GLN A 94 -22.36 9.02 -1.52
CA GLN A 94 -23.72 8.65 -1.12
C GLN A 94 -24.48 9.81 -0.44
N ARG A 95 -23.78 10.70 0.27
CA ARG A 95 -24.39 11.89 0.88
C ARG A 95 -24.72 12.98 -0.13
N GLN A 96 -23.93 13.13 -1.19
CA GLN A 96 -24.18 14.11 -2.26
C GLN A 96 -25.33 13.69 -3.19
N ASN A 97 -25.58 12.38 -3.31
CA ASN A 97 -26.66 11.82 -4.12
C ASN A 97 -27.99 11.63 -3.37
N ARG A 98 -28.10 12.14 -2.13
CA ARG A 98 -29.30 12.09 -1.27
C ARG A 98 -29.93 13.47 -1.15
#